data_AF-A0A4Y3KX15-F1
#
_entry.id   AF-A0A4Y3KX15-F1
#
_cell.length_a   1.000
_cell.length_b   1.000
_cell.length_c   1.000
_cell.angle_alpha   90.00
_cell.angle_beta   90.00
_cell.angle_gamma   90.00
#
_symmetry.space_group_name_H-M   'P 1'
#
loop_
_entity.id
_entity.type
_entity.pdbx_description
1 polymer ?
#
loop_
_entity_poly.entity_id
_entity_poly.type
_entity_poly.pdbx_seq_one_letter_code
_entity_poly.pdbx_strand_id
1 'polypeptide(L)'
;MSVPGADEPGPGTPGSDPAATGPATIDPAASDPAGAVRVGLVLVSHSALLAQGAVELARQMAPDVALHAAGGDGHGGLGTSYDDVERAVAAATDGGRAAVVLVDLGSALLTTESVLELADEDVAARVRVADAPFVEGAVAAAVRAQTGGSADEVLAAAESAPVGRGRVGETAPVLPRGAHEPRAHLTAEVTLRNALGLHARPAAVLARLVGGFEAVVTVDGVNAASVLELMKLGVTGGQSVTVTASGPQARAALDALVAAVEGAFGEA
;
A
#
# COMPACT_ATOMS: atom_id res chain seq x y z
N MET A 1 -67.28 59.49 -14.53
CA MET A 1 -67.72 58.51 -13.51
C MET A 1 -67.72 57.12 -14.15
N SER A 2 -67.80 56.06 -13.35
CA SER A 2 -67.26 54.71 -13.63
C SER A 2 -68.15 53.76 -14.46
N VAL A 3 -67.51 52.69 -14.97
CA VAL A 3 -67.91 51.32 -15.49
C VAL A 3 -69.29 50.72 -15.11
N PRO A 4 -69.82 49.58 -15.69
CA PRO A 4 -69.24 48.49 -16.53
C PRO A 4 -70.07 48.15 -17.83
N GLY A 5 -69.97 47.03 -18.59
CA GLY A 5 -68.97 45.94 -18.73
C GLY A 5 -69.54 44.51 -19.05
N ALA A 6 -68.88 43.75 -19.97
CA ALA A 6 -69.02 42.31 -20.36
C ALA A 6 -70.31 41.75 -21.03
N ASP A 7 -70.20 41.02 -22.16
CA ASP A 7 -70.37 39.54 -22.32
C ASP A 7 -70.01 39.02 -23.77
N GLU A 8 -69.85 37.71 -23.99
CA GLU A 8 -69.23 37.03 -25.18
C GLU A 8 -70.15 36.74 -26.42
N PRO A 9 -69.67 36.05 -27.51
CA PRO A 9 -69.59 34.55 -27.54
C PRO A 9 -68.35 33.91 -28.26
N GLY A 10 -68.05 32.63 -27.93
CA GLY A 10 -66.96 31.79 -28.49
C GLY A 10 -67.24 31.14 -29.88
N PRO A 11 -66.80 29.90 -30.23
CA PRO A 11 -66.16 28.83 -29.42
C PRO A 11 -64.89 28.18 -30.05
N GLY A 12 -64.23 27.23 -29.36
CA GLY A 12 -63.24 26.32 -29.98
C GLY A 12 -62.41 25.40 -29.07
N THR A 13 -62.70 24.10 -29.08
CA THR A 13 -61.87 22.96 -28.62
C THR A 13 -62.04 21.83 -29.66
N PRO A 14 -61.10 20.87 -29.89
CA PRO A 14 -60.46 20.05 -28.85
C PRO A 14 -59.01 19.54 -29.10
N GLY A 15 -58.47 18.81 -28.10
CA GLY A 15 -57.24 17.99 -28.17
C GLY A 15 -56.09 18.53 -27.31
N SER A 16 -55.39 17.74 -26.50
CA SER A 16 -55.53 16.32 -26.12
C SER A 16 -54.85 16.06 -24.75
N ASP A 17 -55.19 14.94 -24.10
CA ASP A 17 -54.72 14.57 -22.75
C ASP A 17 -53.19 14.47 -22.56
N PRO A 18 -52.67 14.55 -21.31
CA PRO A 18 -51.26 14.71 -21.03
C PRO A 18 -50.45 13.42 -21.23
N ALA A 19 -49.26 13.57 -21.82
CA ALA A 19 -48.30 12.47 -21.94
C ALA A 19 -47.81 12.01 -20.56
N ALA A 20 -47.83 10.69 -20.35
CA ALA A 20 -47.53 10.04 -19.09
C ALA A 20 -46.13 10.35 -18.53
N THR A 21 -46.06 10.53 -17.22
CA THR A 21 -44.83 10.43 -16.42
C THR A 21 -44.26 9.01 -16.50
N GLY A 22 -43.33 8.79 -17.42
CA GLY A 22 -42.40 7.65 -17.34
C GLY A 22 -41.35 7.91 -16.25
N PRO A 23 -40.85 6.88 -15.54
CA PRO A 23 -39.69 7.05 -14.68
C PRO A 23 -38.50 7.48 -15.53
N ALA A 24 -37.76 8.50 -15.07
CA ALA A 24 -36.58 8.98 -15.77
C ALA A 24 -35.58 7.83 -15.94
N THR A 25 -35.40 7.37 -17.17
CA THR A 25 -34.35 6.43 -17.53
C THR A 25 -33.02 7.12 -17.26
N ILE A 26 -32.27 6.63 -16.28
CA ILE A 26 -30.92 7.14 -16.01
C ILE A 26 -30.05 6.70 -17.18
N ASP A 27 -29.79 7.62 -18.10
CA ASP A 27 -28.99 7.37 -19.29
C ASP A 27 -27.52 7.24 -18.85
N PRO A 28 -26.87 6.05 -18.97
CA PRO A 28 -25.51 5.82 -18.46
C PRO A 28 -24.43 6.47 -19.35
N ALA A 29 -24.82 7.37 -20.25
CA ALA A 29 -23.98 8.04 -21.23
C ALA A 29 -24.14 9.57 -21.20
N ALA A 30 -24.27 10.16 -20.00
CA ALA A 30 -23.95 11.57 -19.79
C ALA A 30 -22.44 11.78 -19.95
N SER A 31 -21.99 11.83 -21.22
CA SER A 31 -20.59 11.97 -21.61
C SER A 31 -20.02 13.31 -21.17
N ASP A 32 -18.97 13.26 -20.36
CA ASP A 32 -18.29 14.42 -19.79
C ASP A 32 -17.66 15.32 -20.88
N PRO A 33 -17.91 16.64 -20.91
CA PRO A 33 -17.49 17.47 -22.03
C PRO A 33 -16.04 17.96 -21.88
N ALA A 34 -15.18 17.50 -22.80
CA ALA A 34 -13.93 18.14 -23.19
C ALA A 34 -12.92 18.51 -22.07
N GLY A 35 -12.35 17.49 -21.41
CA GLY A 35 -11.11 17.66 -20.65
C GLY A 35 -11.00 16.74 -19.44
N ALA A 36 -10.70 15.45 -19.65
CA ALA A 36 -10.48 14.51 -18.56
C ALA A 36 -9.42 15.07 -17.59
N VAL A 37 -9.83 15.30 -16.33
CA VAL A 37 -8.95 15.83 -15.28
C VAL A 37 -7.81 14.85 -15.08
N ARG A 38 -6.62 15.22 -15.56
CA ARG A 38 -5.45 14.33 -15.46
C ARG A 38 -5.07 14.17 -13.99
N VAL A 39 -4.80 12.94 -13.57
CA VAL A 39 -4.33 12.63 -12.23
C VAL A 39 -2.80 12.65 -12.23
N GLY A 40 -2.20 13.42 -11.32
CA GLY A 40 -0.78 13.33 -10.99
C GLY A 40 -0.53 12.36 -9.83
N LEU A 41 0.69 11.84 -9.70
CA LEU A 41 1.10 11.05 -8.54
C LEU A 41 2.29 11.69 -7.83
N VAL A 42 2.26 11.64 -6.49
CA VAL A 42 3.39 11.99 -5.62
C VAL A 42 3.79 10.76 -4.83
N LEU A 43 5.04 10.33 -4.96
CA LEU A 43 5.59 9.21 -4.22
C LEU A 43 6.52 9.76 -3.12
N VAL A 44 6.05 9.68 -1.87
CA VAL A 44 6.74 10.20 -0.68
C VAL A 44 7.46 9.07 0.06
N SER A 45 8.76 9.21 0.28
CA SER A 45 9.53 8.20 1.02
C SER A 45 10.57 8.82 1.94
N HIS A 46 10.94 8.09 3.00
CA HIS A 46 12.11 8.40 3.82
C HIS A 46 13.42 8.41 3.02
N SER A 47 13.45 7.77 1.84
CA SER A 47 14.63 7.69 0.99
C SER A 47 14.37 8.35 -0.37
N ALA A 48 15.16 9.36 -0.70
CA ALA A 48 15.19 9.98 -2.02
C ALA A 48 15.34 8.93 -3.14
N LEU A 49 16.21 7.94 -2.94
CA LEU A 49 16.46 6.86 -3.90
C LEU A 49 15.25 5.93 -4.08
N LEU A 50 14.50 5.67 -3.01
CA LEU A 50 13.30 4.82 -3.08
C LEU A 50 12.15 5.54 -3.79
N ALA A 51 11.90 6.82 -3.46
CA ALA A 51 10.91 7.63 -4.17
C ALA A 51 11.25 7.79 -5.66
N GLN A 52 12.52 8.08 -5.98
CA GLN A 52 12.99 8.18 -7.37
C GLN A 52 12.87 6.86 -8.13
N GLY A 53 13.29 5.74 -7.52
CA GLY A 53 13.17 4.41 -8.13
C GLY A 53 11.72 3.98 -8.36
N ALA A 54 10.81 4.30 -7.43
CA ALA A 54 9.38 4.04 -7.61
C ALA A 54 8.79 4.89 -8.75
N VAL A 55 9.19 6.17 -8.87
CA VAL A 55 8.81 7.02 -10.02
C VAL A 55 9.37 6.47 -11.33
N GLU A 56 10.61 5.98 -11.35
CA GLU A 56 11.23 5.37 -12.53
C GLU A 56 10.43 4.15 -13.00
N LEU A 57 10.09 3.23 -12.09
CA LEU A 57 9.27 2.04 -12.39
C LEU A 57 7.87 2.42 -12.87
N ALA A 58 7.19 3.35 -12.19
CA ALA A 58 5.87 3.83 -12.60
C ALA A 58 5.91 4.48 -14.00
N ARG A 59 6.96 5.25 -14.31
CA ARG A 59 7.11 5.96 -15.60
C ARG A 59 7.32 5.03 -16.80
N GLN A 60 7.89 3.83 -16.60
CA GLN A 60 7.95 2.80 -17.65
C GLN A 60 6.54 2.33 -18.09
N MET A 61 5.58 2.34 -17.16
CA MET A 61 4.19 1.91 -17.39
C MET A 61 3.27 3.08 -17.77
N ALA A 62 3.63 4.31 -17.38
CA ALA A 62 2.80 5.50 -17.46
C ALA A 62 3.62 6.74 -17.89
N PRO A 63 4.04 6.84 -19.16
CA PRO A 63 4.90 7.91 -19.64
C PRO A 63 4.24 9.30 -19.67
N ASP A 64 2.90 9.38 -19.76
CA ASP A 64 2.15 10.64 -19.88
C ASP A 64 1.63 11.19 -18.53
N VAL A 65 1.80 10.42 -17.46
CA VAL A 65 1.36 10.78 -16.10
C VAL A 65 2.37 11.74 -15.44
N ALA A 66 1.86 12.73 -14.71
CA ALA A 66 2.69 13.63 -13.92
C ALA A 66 3.18 12.91 -12.66
N LEU A 67 4.37 12.31 -12.71
CA LEU A 67 4.97 11.52 -11.63
C LEU A 67 6.06 12.31 -10.90
N HIS A 68 5.86 12.57 -9.61
CA HIS A 68 6.76 13.34 -8.75
C HIS A 68 7.27 12.49 -7.58
N ALA A 69 8.57 12.63 -7.27
CA ALA A 69 9.20 11.99 -6.13
C ALA A 69 9.49 13.05 -5.06
N ALA A 70 9.16 12.76 -3.81
CA ALA A 70 9.59 13.52 -2.64
C ALA A 70 10.22 12.55 -1.65
N GLY A 71 11.44 12.81 -1.18
CA GLY A 71 12.00 11.94 -0.16
C GLY A 71 13.43 12.24 0.24
N GLY A 72 13.79 11.77 1.43
CA GLY A 72 14.94 12.25 2.16
C GLY A 72 14.64 13.52 2.95
N ASP A 73 15.61 13.91 3.78
CA ASP A 73 15.55 15.05 4.71
C ASP A 73 15.87 16.42 4.07
N GLY A 74 15.97 16.51 2.73
CA GLY A 74 16.43 17.70 2.02
C GLY A 74 17.95 17.96 2.11
N HIS A 75 18.70 17.11 2.83
CA HIS A 75 20.15 17.21 3.06
C HIS A 75 20.92 15.95 2.60
N GLY A 76 20.21 14.95 2.06
CA GLY A 76 20.78 13.71 1.52
C GLY A 76 20.77 12.54 2.51
N GLY A 77 20.20 12.73 3.70
CA GLY A 77 19.93 11.68 4.68
C GLY A 77 18.55 11.03 4.48
N LEU A 78 18.23 10.11 5.39
CA LEU A 78 16.90 9.49 5.47
C LEU A 78 15.97 10.36 6.32
N GLY A 79 14.78 10.64 5.80
CA GLY A 79 13.77 11.49 6.44
C GLY A 79 12.73 11.96 5.42
N THR A 80 11.83 12.84 5.86
CA THR A 80 10.78 13.42 5.00
C THR A 80 10.83 14.93 5.11
N SER A 81 11.31 15.60 4.06
CA SER A 81 11.31 17.06 3.95
C SER A 81 9.91 17.61 3.65
N TYR A 82 9.43 18.54 4.48
CA TYR A 82 8.16 19.25 4.26
C TYR A 82 8.17 19.98 2.91
N ASP A 83 9.20 20.81 2.66
CA ASP A 83 9.36 21.63 1.46
C ASP A 83 9.40 20.79 0.17
N ASP A 84 9.90 19.55 0.24
CA ASP A 84 9.97 18.64 -0.90
C ASP A 84 8.61 17.99 -1.19
N VAL A 85 7.83 17.67 -0.14
CA VAL A 85 6.47 17.14 -0.27
C VAL A 85 5.52 18.24 -0.76
N GLU A 86 5.56 19.44 -0.17
CA GLU A 86 4.78 20.60 -0.60
C GLU A 86 5.01 20.90 -2.09
N ARG A 87 6.27 21.02 -2.49
CA ARG A 87 6.66 21.29 -3.88
C ARG A 87 6.23 20.17 -4.85
N ALA A 88 6.25 18.92 -4.41
CA ALA A 88 5.79 17.79 -5.23
C ALA A 88 4.26 17.75 -5.37
N VAL A 89 3.51 18.07 -4.30
CA VAL A 89 2.04 18.19 -4.33
C VAL A 89 1.60 19.36 -5.22
N ALA A 90 2.25 20.52 -5.10
CA ALA A 90 2.00 21.67 -5.96
C ALA A 90 2.27 21.34 -7.45
N ALA A 91 3.38 20.65 -7.75
CA ALA A 91 3.70 20.24 -9.11
C ALA A 91 2.75 19.18 -9.69
N ALA A 92 2.26 18.25 -8.86
CA ALA A 92 1.30 17.23 -9.28
C ALA A 92 -0.11 17.80 -9.54
N THR A 93 -0.50 18.85 -8.82
CA THR A 93 -1.81 19.52 -8.95
C THR A 93 -1.83 20.72 -9.90
N ASP A 94 -0.66 21.14 -10.41
CA ASP A 94 -0.49 22.23 -11.39
C ASP A 94 -1.46 22.08 -12.58
N GLY A 95 -1.98 23.19 -13.10
CA GLY A 95 -2.97 23.17 -14.18
C GLY A 95 -4.34 22.62 -13.79
N GLY A 96 -4.67 22.57 -12.49
CA GLY A 96 -5.97 22.11 -11.97
C GLY A 96 -6.12 20.59 -11.91
N ARG A 97 -5.00 19.84 -11.93
CA ARG A 97 -4.99 18.38 -11.81
C ARG A 97 -5.41 17.94 -10.41
N ALA A 98 -6.02 16.77 -10.34
CA ALA A 98 -6.14 16.02 -9.10
C ALA A 98 -4.85 15.22 -8.87
N ALA A 99 -4.56 14.84 -7.62
CA ALA A 99 -3.36 14.06 -7.32
C ALA A 99 -3.61 12.94 -6.30
N VAL A 100 -2.93 11.82 -6.47
CA VAL A 100 -2.88 10.73 -5.49
C VAL A 100 -1.47 10.63 -4.94
N VAL A 101 -1.35 10.68 -3.61
CA VAL A 101 -0.09 10.58 -2.87
C VAL A 101 0.04 9.18 -2.31
N LEU A 102 1.21 8.57 -2.48
CA LEU A 102 1.59 7.31 -1.83
C LEU A 102 2.77 7.56 -0.90
N VAL A 103 2.75 6.91 0.27
CA VAL A 103 3.73 7.09 1.35
C VAL A 103 4.38 5.75 1.71
N ASP A 104 5.65 5.73 2.13
CA ASP A 104 6.33 4.48 2.46
C ASP A 104 6.11 3.99 3.90
N LEU A 105 6.13 4.90 4.86
CA LEU A 105 6.05 4.65 6.30
C LEU A 105 5.29 5.78 7.00
N GLY A 106 4.70 5.50 8.17
CA GLY A 106 3.78 6.42 8.86
C GLY A 106 4.32 7.82 9.17
N SER A 107 5.62 8.03 9.36
CA SER A 107 6.18 9.39 9.54
C SER A 107 6.17 10.22 8.26
N ALA A 108 6.18 9.61 7.07
CA ALA A 108 5.98 10.30 5.80
C ALA A 108 4.51 10.68 5.57
N LEU A 109 3.57 9.87 6.09
CA LEU A 109 2.16 10.21 6.15
C LEU A 109 1.93 11.48 6.96
N LEU A 110 2.45 11.55 8.20
CA LEU A 110 2.27 12.73 9.07
C LEU A 110 2.80 14.04 8.43
N THR A 111 3.94 13.99 7.74
CA THR A 111 4.45 15.15 6.97
C THR A 111 3.53 15.50 5.80
N THR A 112 3.00 14.50 5.09
CA THR A 112 2.05 14.70 3.99
C THR A 112 0.75 15.32 4.47
N GLU A 113 0.18 14.83 5.58
CA GLU A 113 -1.01 15.39 6.22
C GLU A 113 -0.75 16.85 6.65
N SER A 114 0.39 17.14 7.29
CA SER A 114 0.77 18.51 7.67
C SER A 114 0.91 19.46 6.48
N VAL A 115 1.39 18.97 5.33
CA VAL A 115 1.43 19.75 4.07
C VAL A 115 0.01 20.04 3.57
N LEU A 116 -0.88 19.04 3.59
CA LEU A 116 -2.26 19.19 3.09
C LEU A 116 -3.15 20.03 4.03
N GLU A 117 -2.89 20.03 5.34
CA GLU A 117 -3.55 20.90 6.32
C GLU A 117 -3.20 22.39 6.13
N LEU A 118 -2.01 22.69 5.59
CA LEU A 118 -1.50 24.05 5.38
C LEU A 118 -1.62 24.53 3.93
N ALA A 119 -1.95 23.64 3.00
CA ALA A 119 -2.18 23.95 1.59
C ALA A 119 -3.49 24.74 1.37
N ASP A 120 -3.60 25.40 0.21
CA ASP A 120 -4.86 26.01 -0.22
C ASP A 120 -6.00 24.97 -0.24
N GLU A 121 -7.19 25.36 0.24
CA GLU A 121 -8.37 24.47 0.34
C GLU A 121 -8.72 23.80 -1.00
N ASP A 122 -8.58 24.54 -2.10
CA ASP A 122 -8.72 24.05 -3.48
C ASP A 122 -7.73 22.92 -3.83
N VAL A 123 -6.48 23.00 -3.34
CA VAL A 123 -5.46 21.96 -3.54
C VAL A 123 -5.78 20.77 -2.66
N ALA A 124 -6.00 20.98 -1.37
CA ALA A 124 -6.33 19.91 -0.42
C ALA A 124 -7.54 19.08 -0.88
N ALA A 125 -8.61 19.73 -1.36
CA ALA A 125 -9.81 19.05 -1.87
C ALA A 125 -9.55 18.15 -3.10
N ARG A 126 -8.51 18.44 -3.89
CA ARG A 126 -8.10 17.69 -5.10
C ARG A 126 -7.06 16.60 -4.84
N VAL A 127 -6.50 16.51 -3.64
CA VAL A 127 -5.52 15.49 -3.27
C VAL A 127 -6.20 14.31 -2.55
N ARG A 128 -5.69 13.09 -2.79
CA ARG A 128 -5.99 11.88 -2.01
C ARG A 128 -4.69 11.28 -1.52
N VAL A 129 -4.66 10.71 -0.31
CA VAL A 129 -3.52 9.93 0.19
C VAL A 129 -3.97 8.47 0.25
N ALA A 130 -3.20 7.57 -0.34
CA ALA A 130 -3.55 6.16 -0.47
C ALA A 130 -2.97 5.31 0.67
N ASP A 131 -3.79 4.46 1.29
CA ASP A 131 -3.31 3.39 2.18
C ASP A 131 -2.92 2.17 1.33
N ALA A 132 -1.74 2.26 0.71
CA ALA A 132 -1.30 1.36 -0.35
C ALA A 132 0.17 0.91 -0.18
N PRO A 133 0.53 -0.29 -0.65
CA PRO A 133 1.93 -0.73 -0.70
C PRO A 133 2.74 0.19 -1.62
N PHE A 134 3.84 0.75 -1.12
CA PHE A 134 4.51 1.89 -1.78
C PHE A 134 4.84 1.68 -3.26
N VAL A 135 5.41 0.53 -3.64
CA VAL A 135 5.87 0.28 -5.02
C VAL A 135 4.75 -0.30 -5.88
N GLU A 136 4.07 -1.34 -5.39
CA GLU A 136 2.99 -2.01 -6.12
C GLU A 136 1.80 -1.07 -6.35
N GLY A 137 1.42 -0.30 -5.32
CA GLY A 137 0.40 0.74 -5.39
C GLY A 137 0.78 1.86 -6.35
N ALA A 138 2.03 2.31 -6.36
CA ALA A 138 2.48 3.37 -7.28
C ALA A 138 2.37 2.93 -8.74
N VAL A 139 2.72 1.69 -9.06
CA VAL A 139 2.58 1.13 -10.41
C VAL A 139 1.11 0.96 -10.80
N ALA A 140 0.27 0.44 -9.90
CA ALA A 140 -1.16 0.26 -10.16
C ALA A 140 -1.89 1.61 -10.37
N ALA A 141 -1.62 2.59 -9.51
CA ALA A 141 -2.09 3.96 -9.64
C ALA A 141 -1.66 4.58 -10.98
N ALA A 142 -0.38 4.43 -11.34
CA ALA A 142 0.17 5.01 -12.56
C ALA A 142 -0.49 4.43 -13.82
N VAL A 143 -0.73 3.11 -13.87
CA VAL A 143 -1.47 2.46 -14.96
C VAL A 143 -2.93 2.94 -15.04
N ARG A 144 -3.62 3.12 -13.90
CA ARG A 144 -4.99 3.65 -13.90
C ARG A 144 -5.05 5.12 -14.35
N ALA A 145 -4.08 5.94 -13.95
CA ALA A 145 -3.97 7.34 -14.35
C ALA A 145 -3.64 7.49 -15.85
N GLN A 146 -2.71 6.67 -16.38
CA GLN A 146 -2.35 6.62 -17.81
C GLN A 146 -3.54 6.23 -18.70
N THR A 147 -4.46 5.41 -18.18
CA THR A 147 -5.70 5.01 -18.84
C THR A 147 -6.88 5.96 -18.57
N GLY A 148 -6.61 7.16 -18.04
CA GLY A 148 -7.60 8.23 -17.87
C GLY A 148 -8.59 8.01 -16.73
N GLY A 149 -8.20 7.30 -15.66
CA GLY A 149 -9.04 7.15 -14.47
C GLY A 149 -9.17 8.43 -13.64
N SER A 150 -10.28 8.55 -12.94
CA SER A 150 -10.49 9.62 -11.96
C SER A 150 -9.58 9.46 -10.75
N ALA A 151 -9.45 10.51 -9.92
CA ALA A 151 -8.61 10.46 -8.72
C ALA A 151 -9.03 9.32 -7.76
N ASP A 152 -10.34 9.09 -7.59
CA ASP A 152 -10.85 8.06 -6.69
C ASP A 152 -10.68 6.65 -7.29
N GLU A 153 -10.72 6.50 -8.61
CA GLU A 153 -10.36 5.22 -9.27
C GLU A 153 -8.86 4.91 -9.21
N VAL A 154 -8.02 5.95 -9.32
CA VAL A 154 -6.56 5.83 -9.19
C VAL A 154 -6.17 5.50 -7.75
N LEU A 155 -6.85 6.09 -6.76
CA LEU A 155 -6.77 5.74 -5.35
C LEU A 155 -7.12 4.27 -5.13
N ALA A 156 -8.30 3.84 -5.58
CA ALA A 156 -8.75 2.45 -5.44
C ALA A 156 -7.80 1.46 -6.15
N ALA A 157 -7.18 1.84 -7.26
CA ALA A 157 -6.16 1.03 -7.94
C ALA A 157 -4.86 0.92 -7.11
N ALA A 158 -4.46 1.97 -6.39
CA ALA A 158 -3.33 1.92 -5.47
C ALA A 158 -3.59 0.96 -4.30
N GLU A 159 -4.73 1.14 -3.62
CA GLU A 159 -5.11 0.42 -2.39
C GLU A 159 -5.42 -1.07 -2.65
N SER A 160 -5.89 -1.41 -3.85
CA SER A 160 -6.11 -2.80 -4.28
C SER A 160 -4.86 -3.50 -4.83
N ALA A 161 -3.70 -2.83 -4.85
CA ALA A 161 -2.46 -3.41 -5.36
C ALA A 161 -2.00 -4.60 -4.49
N PRO A 162 -1.69 -5.76 -5.09
CA PRO A 162 -1.39 -6.97 -4.34
C PRO A 162 -0.02 -6.89 -3.64
N VAL A 163 -0.02 -7.04 -2.31
CA VAL A 163 1.20 -7.26 -1.53
C VAL A 163 1.80 -8.64 -1.83
N GLY A 164 2.87 -8.65 -2.63
CA GLY A 164 3.58 -9.86 -3.01
C GLY A 164 3.04 -10.52 -4.27
N ARG A 165 3.89 -11.36 -4.88
CA ARG A 165 3.65 -11.97 -6.19
C ARG A 165 2.29 -12.68 -6.22
N GLY A 166 1.37 -12.18 -7.05
CA GLY A 166 0.29 -13.00 -7.58
C GLY A 166 0.90 -14.27 -8.18
N ARG A 167 0.58 -15.43 -7.59
CA ARG A 167 0.90 -16.71 -8.21
C ARG A 167 0.11 -16.74 -9.52
N VAL A 168 0.81 -16.81 -10.65
CA VAL A 168 0.16 -16.81 -11.97
C VAL A 168 -0.62 -18.12 -12.10
N GLY A 169 -1.92 -18.04 -11.84
CA GLY A 169 -2.85 -19.17 -11.86
C GLY A 169 -2.95 -19.95 -10.55
N GLU A 170 -3.87 -19.57 -9.67
CA GLU A 170 -4.91 -20.49 -9.20
C GLU A 170 -6.11 -19.73 -8.60
N THR A 171 -7.32 -20.20 -8.88
CA THR A 171 -8.56 -19.66 -8.31
C THR A 171 -8.68 -20.00 -6.82
N ALA A 172 -9.01 -19.03 -5.98
CA ALA A 172 -9.18 -19.24 -4.54
C ALA A 172 -10.31 -20.24 -4.21
N PRO A 173 -10.12 -21.02 -3.13
CA PRO A 173 -11.22 -21.28 -2.21
C PRO A 173 -10.94 -20.76 -0.78
N VAL A 174 -12.03 -20.45 -0.08
CA VAL A 174 -12.04 -19.93 1.30
C VAL A 174 -11.58 -20.98 2.32
N LEU A 175 -10.94 -20.50 3.39
CA LEU A 175 -10.45 -21.26 4.55
C LEU A 175 -11.50 -22.17 5.20
N PRO A 176 -11.05 -23.29 5.78
CA PRO A 176 -11.48 -23.73 7.11
C PRO A 176 -10.40 -23.39 8.13
N ARG A 177 -10.73 -22.60 9.17
CA ARG A 177 -9.96 -22.62 10.42
C ARG A 177 -10.25 -23.96 11.10
N GLY A 178 -9.31 -24.89 11.02
CA GLY A 178 -9.38 -26.22 11.65
C GLY A 178 -8.16 -26.46 12.55
N ALA A 179 -8.37 -27.22 13.63
CA ALA A 179 -7.32 -27.56 14.59
C ALA A 179 -6.12 -28.24 13.89
N HIS A 180 -4.90 -27.88 14.30
CA HIS A 180 -3.72 -28.64 13.90
C HIS A 180 -3.69 -29.96 14.69
N GLU A 181 -4.06 -31.05 14.02
CA GLU A 181 -3.57 -32.38 14.41
C GLU A 181 -2.04 -32.43 14.27
N PRO A 182 -1.33 -33.25 15.07
CA PRO A 182 0.12 -33.18 15.20
C PRO A 182 0.82 -33.60 13.91
N ARG A 183 1.23 -32.62 13.11
CA ARG A 183 2.32 -32.79 12.16
C ARG A 183 3.59 -33.07 12.96
N ALA A 184 4.54 -33.83 12.41
CA ALA A 184 5.77 -34.16 13.13
C ALA A 184 6.58 -32.89 13.41
N HIS A 185 6.41 -32.33 14.61
CA HIS A 185 7.19 -31.22 15.13
C HIS A 185 8.51 -31.79 15.66
N LEU A 186 9.62 -31.39 15.06
CA LEU A 186 10.94 -31.69 15.58
C LEU A 186 11.33 -30.54 16.50
N THR A 187 11.54 -30.86 17.77
CA THR A 187 11.95 -29.90 18.79
C THR A 187 13.36 -30.22 19.27
N ALA A 188 14.20 -29.20 19.41
CA ALA A 188 15.50 -29.29 20.06
C ALA A 188 15.70 -28.08 20.99
N GLU A 189 16.33 -28.30 22.13
CA GLU A 189 16.82 -27.23 23.00
C GLU A 189 18.27 -26.92 22.62
N VAL A 190 18.59 -25.64 22.43
CA VAL A 190 19.95 -25.19 22.08
C VAL A 190 20.39 -24.03 22.96
N THR A 191 21.62 -24.06 23.46
CA THR A 191 22.20 -22.98 24.27
C THR A 191 22.96 -22.00 23.39
N LEU A 192 22.62 -20.71 23.44
CA LEU A 192 23.31 -19.66 22.69
C LEU A 192 24.74 -19.49 23.21
N ARG A 193 25.75 -19.80 22.36
CA ARG A 193 27.16 -19.76 22.75
C ARG A 193 27.83 -18.39 22.58
N ASN A 194 27.25 -17.50 21.77
CA ASN A 194 27.78 -16.14 21.57
C ASN A 194 27.35 -15.21 22.72
N ALA A 195 28.23 -14.30 23.14
CA ALA A 195 28.03 -13.51 24.36
C ALA A 195 26.76 -12.64 24.38
N LEU A 196 26.34 -12.14 23.20
CA LEU A 196 25.22 -11.21 23.05
C LEU A 196 23.90 -11.88 22.63
N GLY A 197 23.87 -13.21 22.48
CA GLY A 197 22.66 -13.94 22.10
C GLY A 197 22.06 -13.53 20.74
N LEU A 198 20.73 -13.42 20.65
CA LEU A 198 20.00 -13.15 19.40
C LEU A 198 19.87 -11.64 19.07
N HIS A 199 21.00 -10.92 19.12
CA HIS A 199 21.09 -9.55 18.62
C HIS A 199 21.02 -9.48 17.09
N ALA A 200 21.02 -8.27 16.53
CA ALA A 200 20.73 -8.01 15.11
C ALA A 200 21.55 -8.85 14.11
N ARG A 201 22.81 -9.16 14.40
CA ARG A 201 23.68 -9.94 13.49
C ARG A 201 23.38 -11.45 13.53
N PRO A 202 23.41 -12.16 14.68
CA PRO A 202 22.94 -13.53 14.81
C PRO A 202 21.50 -13.74 14.35
N ALA A 203 20.59 -12.81 14.69
CA ALA A 203 19.20 -12.87 14.25
C ALA A 203 19.08 -12.79 12.71
N ALA A 204 19.89 -11.95 12.04
CA ALA A 204 19.94 -11.89 10.58
C ALA A 204 20.60 -13.12 9.94
N VAL A 205 21.62 -13.72 10.56
CA VAL A 205 22.23 -14.98 10.10
C VAL A 205 21.22 -16.12 10.22
N LEU A 206 20.56 -16.25 11.36
CA LEU A 206 19.55 -17.28 11.63
C LEU A 206 18.37 -17.13 10.68
N ALA A 207 17.78 -15.93 10.56
CA ALA A 207 16.64 -15.68 9.67
C ALA A 207 16.93 -16.00 8.20
N ARG A 208 18.13 -15.65 7.70
CA ARG A 208 18.55 -16.01 6.33
C ARG A 208 18.73 -17.51 6.15
N LEU A 209 19.23 -18.21 7.17
CA LEU A 209 19.42 -19.65 7.14
C LEU A 209 18.08 -20.40 7.06
N VAL A 210 17.14 -20.13 7.97
CA VAL A 210 15.82 -20.81 7.95
C VAL A 210 14.93 -20.37 6.79
N GLY A 211 15.05 -19.12 6.31
CA GLY A 211 14.36 -18.66 5.11
C GLY A 211 14.75 -19.39 3.81
N GLY A 212 15.84 -20.18 3.84
CA GLY A 212 16.25 -21.04 2.73
C GLY A 212 15.58 -22.42 2.68
N PHE A 213 14.73 -22.77 3.66
CA PHE A 213 14.11 -24.10 3.75
C PHE A 213 12.58 -24.06 3.60
N GLU A 214 12.02 -25.13 3.02
CA GLU A 214 10.57 -25.43 3.08
C GLU A 214 10.21 -26.01 4.45
N ALA A 215 10.34 -25.18 5.50
CA ALA A 215 9.98 -25.51 6.87
C ALA A 215 9.50 -24.26 7.63
N VAL A 216 8.47 -24.42 8.46
CA VAL A 216 8.11 -23.44 9.48
C VAL A 216 8.97 -23.74 10.70
N VAL A 217 9.82 -22.79 11.09
CA VAL A 217 10.71 -22.89 12.25
C VAL A 217 10.42 -21.74 13.23
N THR A 218 10.32 -22.07 14.51
CA THR A 218 10.18 -21.10 15.60
C THR A 218 11.27 -21.26 16.64
N VAL A 219 11.60 -20.17 17.33
CA VAL A 219 12.48 -20.12 18.50
C VAL A 219 11.66 -19.56 19.66
N ASP A 220 11.47 -20.32 20.73
CA ASP A 220 10.58 -19.99 21.86
C ASP A 220 9.20 -19.46 21.45
N GLY A 221 8.67 -20.00 20.34
CA GLY A 221 7.35 -19.67 19.80
C GLY A 221 7.29 -18.52 18.79
N VAL A 222 8.35 -17.73 18.59
CA VAL A 222 8.37 -16.66 17.57
C VAL A 222 8.98 -17.12 16.25
N ASN A 223 8.68 -16.44 15.15
CA ASN A 223 9.09 -16.85 13.81
C ASN A 223 10.62 -16.72 13.61
N ALA A 224 11.29 -17.84 13.34
CA ALA A 224 12.74 -17.86 13.14
C ALA A 224 13.20 -17.15 11.85
N ALA A 225 12.32 -16.91 10.88
CA ALA A 225 12.62 -16.10 9.69
C ALA A 225 12.48 -14.58 9.93
N SER A 226 12.02 -14.16 11.11
CA SER A 226 11.73 -12.76 11.44
C SER A 226 12.80 -12.17 12.36
N VAL A 227 13.75 -11.44 11.78
CA VAL A 227 14.86 -10.79 12.52
C VAL A 227 14.34 -9.93 13.68
N LEU A 228 13.23 -9.19 13.45
CA LEU A 228 12.64 -8.30 14.44
C LEU A 228 11.96 -9.05 15.60
N GLU A 229 11.39 -10.24 15.36
CA GLU A 229 10.83 -11.06 16.42
C GLU A 229 11.91 -11.73 17.27
N LEU A 230 12.96 -12.28 16.63
CA LEU A 230 14.10 -12.87 17.33
C LEU A 230 14.79 -11.88 18.26
N MET A 231 14.98 -10.64 17.80
CA MET A 231 15.54 -9.56 18.62
C MET A 231 14.64 -9.18 19.80
N LYS A 232 13.31 -9.29 19.66
CA LYS A 232 12.33 -8.99 20.72
C LYS A 232 12.29 -10.04 21.83
N LEU A 233 12.77 -11.26 21.60
CA LEU A 233 12.88 -12.27 22.65
C LEU A 233 13.85 -11.84 23.77
N GLY A 234 14.83 -11.00 23.47
CA GLY A 234 15.83 -10.53 24.43
C GLY A 234 16.76 -11.63 24.96
N VAL A 235 16.86 -12.79 24.28
CA VAL A 235 17.71 -13.90 24.72
C VAL A 235 19.19 -13.54 24.58
N THR A 236 19.92 -13.71 25.68
CA THR A 236 21.34 -13.39 25.87
C THR A 236 22.21 -14.65 25.87
N GLY A 237 23.53 -14.48 25.78
CA GLY A 237 24.48 -15.61 25.76
C GLY A 237 24.39 -16.49 27.01
N GLY A 238 24.50 -17.80 26.81
CA GLY A 238 24.39 -18.81 27.88
C GLY A 238 22.96 -19.25 28.21
N GLN A 239 21.93 -18.62 27.63
CA GLN A 239 20.55 -19.08 27.78
C GLN A 239 20.21 -20.18 26.75
N SER A 240 19.39 -21.15 27.18
CA SER A 240 18.77 -22.14 26.29
C SER A 240 17.53 -21.56 25.62
N VAL A 241 17.30 -21.92 24.36
CA VAL A 241 16.07 -21.65 23.60
C VAL A 241 15.50 -22.94 23.02
N THR A 242 14.17 -23.01 22.94
CA THR A 242 13.45 -24.14 22.35
C THR A 242 13.17 -23.88 20.88
N VAL A 243 13.83 -24.64 20.00
CA VAL A 243 13.64 -24.55 18.55
C VAL A 243 12.65 -25.61 18.12
N THR A 244 11.59 -25.22 17.42
CA THR A 244 10.60 -26.16 16.85
C THR A 244 10.51 -25.99 15.35
N ALA A 245 10.68 -27.08 14.61
CA ALA A 245 10.62 -27.13 13.15
C ALA A 245 9.49 -28.06 12.67
N SER A 246 8.80 -27.67 11.60
CA SER A 246 7.74 -28.48 10.97
C SER A 246 7.66 -28.22 9.46
N GLY A 247 7.20 -29.23 8.70
CA GLY A 247 7.14 -29.17 7.24
C GLY A 247 8.17 -30.09 6.55
N PRO A 248 8.18 -30.13 5.20
CA PRO A 248 8.98 -31.09 4.41
C PRO A 248 10.48 -31.11 4.74
N GLN A 249 11.06 -29.96 5.07
CA GLN A 249 12.50 -29.83 5.37
C GLN A 249 12.80 -29.60 6.85
N ALA A 250 11.84 -29.89 7.76
CA ALA A 250 11.96 -29.62 9.20
C ALA A 250 13.27 -30.14 9.83
N ARG A 251 13.71 -31.35 9.46
CA ARG A 251 14.94 -31.93 10.00
C ARG A 251 16.19 -31.18 9.53
N ALA A 252 16.29 -30.91 8.24
CA ALA A 252 17.42 -30.19 7.65
C ALA A 252 17.53 -28.75 8.19
N ALA A 253 16.38 -28.06 8.33
CA ALA A 253 16.32 -26.72 8.90
C ALA A 253 16.74 -26.72 10.39
N LEU A 254 16.31 -27.70 11.18
CA LEU A 254 16.68 -27.85 12.58
C LEU A 254 18.17 -28.17 12.74
N ASP A 255 18.68 -29.17 12.02
CA ASP A 255 20.09 -29.59 12.09
C ASP A 255 21.02 -28.43 11.65
N ALA A 256 20.64 -27.64 10.64
CA ALA A 256 21.38 -26.46 10.20
C ALA A 256 21.36 -25.32 11.25
N LEU A 257 20.21 -25.06 11.88
CA LEU A 257 20.09 -24.04 12.93
C LEU A 257 20.92 -24.42 14.16
N VAL A 258 20.87 -25.69 14.60
CA VAL A 258 21.72 -26.21 15.68
C VAL A 258 23.19 -25.95 15.36
N ALA A 259 23.65 -26.31 14.15
CA ALA A 259 25.04 -26.07 13.73
C ALA A 259 25.43 -24.58 13.74
N ALA A 260 24.52 -23.67 13.36
CA ALA A 260 24.77 -22.24 13.41
C ALA A 260 24.90 -21.70 14.85
N VAL A 261 24.08 -22.20 15.79
CA VAL A 261 24.16 -21.88 17.22
C VAL A 261 25.45 -22.45 17.84
N GLU A 262 25.79 -23.70 17.51
CA GLU A 262 27.00 -24.36 18.00
C GLU A 262 28.29 -23.70 17.51
N GLY A 263 28.29 -23.19 16.28
CA GLY A 263 29.34 -22.36 15.69
C GLY A 263 29.32 -20.89 16.12
N ALA A 264 28.51 -20.54 17.13
CA ALA A 264 28.37 -19.18 17.68
C ALA A 264 28.12 -18.11 16.61
N PHE A 265 27.41 -18.45 15.53
CA PHE A 265 27.14 -17.60 14.36
C PHE A 265 28.40 -16.96 13.70
N GLY A 266 29.60 -17.52 13.97
CA GLY A 266 30.88 -16.96 13.52
C GLY A 266 31.35 -15.73 14.31
N GLU A 267 30.91 -15.55 15.56
CA GLU A 267 31.23 -14.42 16.46
C GLU A 267 32.19 -14.82 17.62
N ALA A 268 33.16 -15.71 17.37
CA ALA A 268 34.11 -16.21 18.37
C ALA A 268 35.12 -15.15 18.85
#